data_AF-A0A937Z7W7-F1
#
_entry.id   AF-A0A937Z7W7-F1
#
_cell.length_a   1.000
_cell.length_b   1.000
_cell.length_c   1.000
_cell.angle_alpha   90.00
_cell.angle_beta   90.00
_cell.angle_gamma   90.00
#
_symmetry.space_group_name_H-M   'P 1'
#
loop_
_entity.id
_entity.type
_entity.pdbx_description
1 polymer ?
#
loop_
_entity_poly.entity_id
_entity_poly.type
_entity_poly.pdbx_seq_one_letter_code
_entity_poly.pdbx_strand_id
1 'polypeptide(L)'
;ASFEERRLDLARRFAQVDDVLGDGPWFAGASFLLVDAVFAPIFRYFDVFDAIGVASVFAGLEKVPAWRKRLAARASVASAVTADYPARLREFLARRPSHIATLIAAPQMERATLAVALA
;
A
#
# COMPACT_ATOMS: atom_id res chain seq x y z
N ALA A 1 17.53 -6.58 -9.47
CA ALA A 1 17.14 -5.73 -8.33
C ALA A 1 16.45 -6.60 -7.29
N SER A 2 16.90 -6.55 -6.05
CA SER A 2 16.30 -7.28 -4.93
C SER A 2 14.91 -6.73 -4.58
N PHE A 3 14.16 -7.47 -3.76
CA PHE A 3 12.89 -6.99 -3.24
C PHE A 3 13.04 -5.67 -2.48
N GLU A 4 14.06 -5.60 -1.62
CA GLU A 4 14.32 -4.44 -0.78
C GLU A 4 14.70 -3.20 -1.59
N GLU A 5 15.52 -3.36 -2.63
CA GLU A 5 15.86 -2.26 -3.55
C GLU A 5 14.61 -1.68 -4.24
N ARG A 6 13.67 -2.54 -4.64
CA ARG A 6 12.40 -2.09 -5.25
C ARG A 6 11.49 -1.41 -4.24
N ARG A 7 11.43 -1.93 -3.01
CA ARG A 7 10.67 -1.33 -1.91
C ARG A 7 11.18 0.07 -1.59
N LEU A 8 12.50 0.24 -1.48
CA LEU A 8 13.14 1.53 -1.25
C LEU A 8 12.98 2.50 -2.43
N ASP A 9 12.96 2.00 -3.67
CA ASP A 9 12.65 2.83 -4.84
C ASP A 9 11.22 3.37 -4.80
N LEU A 10 10.25 2.53 -4.42
CA LEU A 10 8.88 2.97 -4.20
C LEU A 10 8.77 3.98 -3.05
N ALA A 11 9.46 3.74 -1.94
CA ALA A 11 9.47 4.68 -0.81
C ALA A 11 9.99 6.07 -1.23
N ARG A 12 11.09 6.14 -1.99
CA ARG A 12 11.60 7.41 -2.53
C ARG A 12 10.60 8.11 -3.46
N ARG A 13 9.92 7.36 -4.32
CA ARG A 13 8.89 7.93 -5.23
C ARG A 13 7.68 8.44 -4.47
N PHE A 14 7.24 7.74 -3.43
CA PHE A 14 6.12 8.21 -2.60
C PHE A 14 6.50 9.41 -1.73
N ALA A 15 7.76 9.54 -1.30
CA ALA A 15 8.22 10.77 -0.66
C ALA A 15 8.08 11.98 -1.60
N GLN A 16 8.43 11.84 -2.89
CA GLN A 16 8.22 12.92 -3.87
C GLN A 16 6.73 13.25 -4.06
N VAL A 17 5.84 12.26 -4.00
CA VAL A 17 4.39 12.51 -4.03
C VAL A 17 3.93 13.24 -2.77
N ASP A 18 4.43 12.84 -1.59
CA ASP A 18 4.12 13.48 -0.31
C ASP A 18 4.51 14.96 -0.30
N ASP A 19 5.68 15.29 -0.84
CA ASP A 19 6.17 16.67 -0.96
C ASP A 19 5.26 17.55 -1.83
N VAL A 20 4.69 16.97 -2.90
CA VAL A 20 3.81 17.69 -3.85
C VAL A 20 2.37 17.80 -3.33
N LEU A 21 1.92 16.90 -2.46
CA LEU A 21 0.59 16.97 -1.87
C LEU A 21 0.46 18.25 -1.03
N GLY A 22 -0.58 19.03 -1.32
CA GLY A 22 -1.00 20.15 -0.49
C GLY A 22 -1.83 19.70 0.72
N ASP A 23 -2.38 20.66 1.46
CA ASP A 23 -3.17 20.38 2.67
C ASP A 23 -4.62 19.95 2.39
N GLY A 24 -5.00 19.93 1.10
CA GLY A 24 -6.34 19.55 0.67
C GLY A 24 -6.63 18.04 0.78
N PRO A 25 -7.92 17.65 0.69
CA PRO A 25 -8.31 16.25 0.78
C PRO A 25 -7.86 15.38 -0.40
N TRP A 26 -7.59 16.00 -1.56
CA TRP A 26 -7.24 15.35 -2.82
C TRP A 26 -5.92 15.89 -3.37
N PHE A 27 -5.38 15.21 -4.39
CA PHE A 27 -4.05 15.50 -4.92
C PHE A 27 -3.84 16.97 -5.29
N ALA A 28 -4.83 17.59 -5.92
CA ALA A 28 -4.81 18.98 -6.37
C ALA A 28 -5.70 19.90 -5.51
N GLY A 29 -5.85 19.61 -4.21
CA GLY A 29 -6.61 20.43 -3.29
C GLY A 29 -8.04 19.93 -3.07
N ALA A 30 -9.04 20.78 -3.32
CA ALA A 30 -10.43 20.54 -2.92
C ALA A 30 -11.22 19.62 -3.87
N SER A 31 -10.80 19.49 -5.13
CA SER A 31 -11.50 18.71 -6.15
C SER A 31 -10.88 17.33 -6.35
N PHE A 32 -11.74 16.31 -6.43
CA PHE A 32 -11.33 14.95 -6.81
C PHE A 32 -11.11 14.90 -8.32
N LEU A 33 -9.90 14.56 -8.76
CA LEU A 33 -9.48 14.55 -10.15
C LEU A 33 -9.04 13.16 -10.62
N LEU A 34 -8.68 13.06 -11.91
CA LEU A 34 -8.22 11.81 -12.50
C LEU A 34 -7.03 11.19 -11.76
N VAL A 35 -6.10 12.01 -11.26
CA VAL A 35 -4.95 11.54 -10.48
C VAL A 35 -5.39 10.80 -9.21
N ASP A 36 -6.41 11.29 -8.49
CA ASP A 36 -6.99 10.62 -7.34
C ASP A 36 -7.61 9.27 -7.72
N ALA A 37 -8.35 9.24 -8.83
CA ALA A 37 -8.96 8.02 -9.35
C ALA A 37 -7.92 6.97 -9.76
N VAL A 38 -6.76 7.38 -10.28
CA VAL A 38 -5.66 6.50 -10.68
C VAL A 38 -4.93 5.93 -9.46
N PHE A 39 -4.67 6.75 -8.44
CA PHE A 39 -3.94 6.30 -7.23
C PHE A 39 -4.80 5.43 -6.31
N ALA A 40 -6.12 5.61 -6.29
CA ALA A 40 -7.03 4.83 -5.46
C ALA A 40 -6.86 3.29 -5.61
N PRO A 41 -6.88 2.68 -6.82
CA PRO A 41 -6.60 1.25 -6.99
C PRO A 41 -5.16 0.86 -6.67
N ILE A 42 -4.18 1.74 -6.88
CA ILE A 42 -2.77 1.48 -6.51
C ILE A 42 -2.66 1.26 -5.00
N PHE A 43 -3.31 2.10 -4.19
CA PHE A 43 -3.26 1.97 -2.73
C PHE A 43 -3.90 0.67 -2.21
N ARG A 44 -4.85 0.07 -2.93
CA ARG A 44 -5.42 -1.25 -2.54
C ARG A 44 -4.38 -2.37 -2.54
N TYR A 45 -3.37 -2.30 -3.40
CA TYR A 45 -2.26 -3.25 -3.37
C TYR A 45 -1.45 -3.10 -2.08
N PHE A 46 -1.21 -1.87 -1.65
CA PHE A 46 -0.51 -1.60 -0.41
C PHE A 46 -1.30 -2.03 0.82
N ASP A 47 -2.64 -1.95 0.82
CA ASP A 47 -3.47 -2.51 1.90
C ASP A 47 -3.20 -4.02 2.07
N VAL A 48 -3.10 -4.75 0.95
CA VAL A 48 -2.79 -6.18 0.97
C VAL A 48 -1.34 -6.46 1.35
N PHE A 49 -0.38 -5.65 0.89
CA PHE A 49 1.03 -5.79 1.28
C PHE A 49 1.25 -5.54 2.78
N ASP A 50 0.61 -4.52 3.33
CA ASP A 50 0.64 -4.22 4.77
C ASP A 50 0.08 -5.42 5.56
N ALA A 51 -1.04 -6.01 5.14
CA ALA A 51 -1.63 -7.20 5.77
C ALA A 51 -0.78 -8.48 5.61
N ILE A 52 0.10 -8.54 4.61
CA ILE A 52 1.09 -9.62 4.45
C ILE A 52 2.30 -9.41 5.39
N GLY A 53 2.47 -8.21 5.94
CA GLY A 53 3.60 -7.83 6.78
C GLY A 53 4.81 -7.34 5.99
N VAL A 54 4.59 -6.78 4.79
CA VAL A 54 5.64 -6.06 4.06
C VAL A 54 5.96 -4.77 4.82
N ALA A 55 7.25 -4.46 5.01
CA ALA A 55 7.66 -3.20 5.61
C ALA A 55 7.11 -2.01 4.81
N SER A 56 6.41 -1.10 5.50
CA SER A 56 5.69 0.00 4.86
C SER A 56 6.60 0.85 3.98
N VAL A 57 6.13 1.18 2.77
CA VAL A 57 6.78 2.15 1.87
C VAL A 57 6.44 3.60 2.24
N PHE A 58 5.50 3.81 3.17
CA PHE A 58 5.02 5.12 3.62
C PHE A 58 5.54 5.50 5.00
N ALA A 59 6.49 4.73 5.54
CA ALA A 59 7.07 5.02 6.86
C ALA A 59 7.69 6.43 6.87
N GLY A 60 7.30 7.25 7.85
CA GLY A 60 7.75 8.64 7.98
C GLY A 60 7.03 9.65 7.09
N LEU A 61 6.05 9.24 6.28
CA LEU A 61 5.22 10.15 5.48
C LEU A 61 3.92 10.48 6.22
N GLU A 62 3.38 11.68 6.00
CA GLU A 62 2.15 12.13 6.66
C GLU A 62 0.98 12.29 5.68
N LYS A 63 1.22 12.92 4.52
CA LYS A 63 0.15 13.33 3.61
C LYS A 63 -0.35 12.19 2.75
N VAL A 64 0.53 11.34 2.24
CA VAL A 64 0.19 10.16 1.43
C VAL A 64 -0.68 9.17 2.22
N PRO A 65 -0.37 8.77 3.46
CA PRO A 65 -1.27 7.95 4.28
C PRO A 65 -2.65 8.59 4.48
N ALA A 66 -2.70 9.90 4.74
CA ALA A 66 -3.95 10.62 4.93
C ALA A 66 -4.78 10.67 3.63
N TRP A 67 -4.14 10.91 2.48
CA TRP A 67 -4.76 10.87 1.17
C TRP A 67 -5.27 9.47 0.81
N ARG A 68 -4.46 8.42 1.01
CA ARG A 68 -4.84 7.01 0.85
C ARG A 68 -6.11 6.67 1.65
N LYS A 69 -6.18 7.08 2.91
CA LYS A 69 -7.36 6.86 3.77
C LYS A 69 -8.61 7.56 3.21
N ARG A 70 -8.48 8.79 2.74
CA ARG A 70 -9.60 9.55 2.12
C ARG A 70 -10.08 8.91 0.82
N LEU A 71 -9.16 8.46 -0.03
CA LEU A 71 -9.49 7.74 -1.26
C LEU A 71 -10.27 6.46 -0.94
N ALA A 72 -9.79 5.65 0.01
CA ALA A 72 -10.46 4.40 0.39
C ALA A 72 -11.89 4.64 0.94
N ALA A 73 -12.13 5.76 1.61
CA ALA A 73 -13.44 6.11 2.16
C ALA A 73 -14.43 6.67 1.13
N ARG A 74 -13.97 7.12 -0.04
CA ARG A 74 -14.84 7.70 -1.07
C ARG A 74 -15.76 6.62 -1.66
N ALA A 75 -17.07 6.87 -1.69
CA ALA A 75 -18.06 5.89 -2.17
C ALA A 75 -17.73 5.29 -3.55
N SER A 76 -17.40 6.14 -4.54
CA SER A 76 -17.03 5.68 -5.89
C SER A 76 -15.76 4.84 -5.95
N VAL A 77 -14.88 4.95 -4.94
CA VAL A 77 -13.69 4.12 -4.80
C VAL A 77 -14.05 2.84 -4.06
N ALA A 78 -14.70 2.93 -2.89
CA ALA A 78 -15.08 1.76 -2.10
C ALA A 78 -15.95 0.78 -2.89
N SER A 79 -16.93 1.26 -3.65
CA SER A 79 -17.85 0.43 -4.43
C SER A 79 -17.32 -0.03 -5.78
N ALA A 80 -16.10 0.37 -6.18
CA ALA A 80 -15.52 -0.02 -7.47
C ALA A 80 -15.00 -1.46 -7.51
N VAL A 81 -14.92 -2.13 -6.36
CA VAL A 81 -14.52 -3.53 -6.22
C VAL A 81 -15.45 -4.23 -5.24
N THR A 82 -15.54 -5.54 -5.33
CA THR A 82 -16.27 -6.38 -4.37
C THR A 82 -15.53 -6.44 -3.03
N ALA A 83 -16.27 -6.74 -1.95
CA ALA A 83 -15.71 -6.81 -0.60
C ALA A 83 -14.62 -7.89 -0.44
N ASP A 84 -14.64 -8.93 -1.27
CA ASP A 84 -13.65 -10.01 -1.30
C ASP A 84 -12.38 -9.68 -2.10
N TYR A 85 -12.30 -8.49 -2.71
CA TYR A 85 -11.15 -8.08 -3.52
C TYR A 85 -9.79 -8.25 -2.80
N PRO A 86 -9.61 -7.85 -1.53
CA PRO A 86 -8.33 -8.06 -0.84
C PRO A 86 -7.92 -9.54 -0.76
N ALA A 87 -8.89 -10.44 -0.53
CA ALA A 87 -8.64 -11.88 -0.49
C ALA A 87 -8.27 -12.42 -1.88
N ARG A 88 -8.98 -12.01 -2.93
CA ARG A 88 -8.69 -12.39 -4.31
C ARG A 88 -7.32 -11.88 -4.77
N LEU A 89 -6.94 -10.67 -4.37
CA LEU A 89 -5.63 -10.12 -4.67
C LEU A 89 -4.52 -10.88 -3.93
N ARG A 90 -4.72 -11.22 -2.65
CA ARG A 90 -3.77 -12.06 -1.90
C ARG A 90 -3.59 -13.43 -2.56
N GLU A 91 -4.67 -14.08 -2.97
CA GLU A 91 -4.62 -15.37 -3.68
C GLU A 91 -3.88 -15.25 -5.02
N PHE A 92 -4.19 -14.21 -5.80
CA PHE A 92 -3.48 -13.92 -7.04
C PHE A 92 -1.96 -13.75 -6.82
N LEU A 93 -1.56 -13.01 -5.77
CA LEU A 93 -0.15 -12.83 -5.42
C LEU A 93 0.52 -14.13 -4.98
N ALA A 94 -0.19 -14.98 -4.22
CA ALA A 94 0.33 -16.27 -3.75
C ALA A 94 0.64 -17.24 -4.90
N ARG A 95 -0.14 -17.19 -5.98
CA ARG A 95 0.05 -18.04 -7.17
C ARG A 95 1.19 -17.58 -8.08
N ARG A 96 1.79 -16.41 -7.84
CA ARG A 96 2.87 -15.85 -8.66
C ARG A 96 4.23 -16.04 -8.00
N PRO A 97 5.17 -16.80 -8.61
CA PRO A 97 6.52 -16.98 -8.07
C PRO A 97 7.20 -15.63 -7.83
N SER A 98 7.38 -15.25 -6.56
CA SER A 98 7.89 -13.94 -6.15
C SER A 98 8.26 -13.94 -4.66
N HIS A 99 9.02 -12.93 -4.22
CA HIS A 99 9.30 -12.72 -2.79
C HIS A 99 8.01 -12.47 -1.98
N ILE A 100 6.99 -11.85 -2.57
CA ILE A 100 5.69 -11.67 -1.91
C ILE A 100 5.00 -13.03 -1.68
N ALA A 101 5.06 -13.95 -2.64
CA ALA A 101 4.50 -15.29 -2.47
C ALA A 101 5.21 -16.06 -1.33
N THR A 102 6.54 -15.94 -1.21
CA THR A 102 7.25 -16.52 -0.06
C THR A 102 6.82 -15.87 1.26
N LEU A 103 6.52 -14.57 1.25
CA LEU A 103 5.99 -13.89 2.43
C LEU A 103 4.55 -14.31 2.79
N ILE A 104 3.72 -14.67 1.81
CA ILE A 104 2.37 -15.18 2.08
C ILE A 104 2.42 -16.59 2.68
N ALA A 105 3.37 -17.42 2.24
CA ALA A 105 3.49 -18.81 2.65
C ALA A 105 4.14 -19.01 4.04
N ALA A 106 4.94 -18.06 4.53
CA ALA A 106 5.62 -18.24 5.82
C ALA A 106 4.65 -18.22 7.01
N PRO A 107 4.87 -19.06 8.04
CA PRO A 107 4.06 -19.07 9.25
C PRO A 107 4.07 -17.69 9.94
N GLN A 108 2.90 -17.18 10.33
CA GLN A 108 2.76 -15.89 11.02
C GLN A 108 3.55 -15.80 12.34
N MET A 109 3.84 -16.95 12.97
CA MET A 109 4.43 -17.06 14.31
C MET A 109 5.95 -16.82 14.34
N GLU A 110 6.69 -17.07 13.26
CA GLU A 110 8.15 -16.79 13.20
C GLU A 110 8.46 -15.29 13.04
N ARG A 111 7.51 -14.48 12.56
CA ARG A 111 7.74 -13.06 12.26
C ARG A 111 7.71 -12.16 13.48
N ALA A 112 6.86 -12.46 14.46
CA ALA A 112 6.80 -11.70 15.71
C ALA A 112 8.10 -11.88 16.52
N THR A 113 8.67 -13.08 16.52
CA THR A 113 9.91 -13.40 17.23
C THR A 113 11.12 -12.67 16.64
N LEU A 114 11.19 -12.54 15.30
CA LEU A 114 12.27 -11.79 14.63
C LEU A 114 12.14 -10.27 14.80
N ALA A 115 10.92 -9.72 14.84
CA ALA A 115 10.70 -8.29 15.04
C ALA A 115 11.06 -7.83 16.46
N VAL A 116 10.87 -8.68 17.48
CA VAL A 116 11.27 -8.41 18.86
C VAL A 116 12.78 -8.61 19.08
N ALA A 117 13.42 -9.50 18.31
CA ALA A 117 14.86 -9.76 18.42
C ALA A 117 15.74 -8.69 17.74
N LEU A 118 15.16 -7.81 16.91
CA LEU A 118 15.85 -6.77 16.15
C LEU A 118 15.49 -5.34 16.58
N ALA A 119 14.71 -5.21 17.66
CA ALA A 119 14.40 -3.94 18.33
C ALA A 119 15.18 -3.85 19.66
#